data_AF-A0A2N7UFI8-F1
#
_entry.id   AF-A0A2N7UFI8-F1
#
_cell.length_a   1.000
_cell.length_b   1.000
_cell.length_c   1.000
_cell.angle_alpha   90.00
_cell.angle_beta   90.00
_cell.angle_gamma   90.00
#
_symmetry.space_group_name_H-M   'P 1'
#
loop_
_entity.id
_entity.type
_entity.pdbx_description
1 polymer ?
#
loop_
_entity_poly.entity_id
_entity_poly.type
_entity_poly.pdbx_seq_one_letter_code
_entity_poly.pdbx_strand_id
1 'polypeptide(L)'
;MSTPRRWPAPSHPLQLILGLSLWSLWFVVLYGGLSVACEMAPPEPSRGVFTAHNATLGLLSLATLGLLLWLAWSCLSASRRQEGVACYLSMVSAGLHLFSGGGVVVVGLPLLMLPPCL
;
A
#
# COMPACT_ATOMS: atom_id res chain seq x y z
N MET A 1 2.59 -30.90 17.47
CA MET A 1 3.46 -29.83 16.96
C MET A 1 2.58 -28.73 16.37
N SER A 2 2.27 -27.72 17.18
CA SER A 2 1.40 -26.60 16.79
C SER A 2 2.26 -25.57 16.04
N THR A 3 2.05 -25.44 14.73
CA THR A 3 2.74 -24.44 13.91
C THR A 3 2.29 -23.03 14.33
N PRO A 4 3.20 -22.10 14.63
CA PRO A 4 2.83 -20.72 14.88
C PRO A 4 2.39 -20.12 13.54
N ARG A 5 1.07 -20.03 13.31
CA ARG A 5 0.52 -19.41 12.12
C ARG A 5 0.67 -17.88 12.27
N ARG A 6 1.83 -17.35 11.86
CA ARG A 6 2.24 -15.94 12.02
C ARG A 6 1.51 -14.94 11.11
N TRP A 7 0.52 -15.38 10.33
CA TRP A 7 -0.22 -14.50 9.40
C TRP A 7 -1.74 -14.70 9.56
N PRO A 8 -2.56 -13.63 9.60
CA PRO A 8 -4.00 -13.76 9.65
C PRO A 8 -4.50 -14.54 8.43
N ALA A 9 -5.34 -15.54 8.64
CA ALA A 9 -5.96 -16.27 7.55
C ALA A 9 -6.69 -15.30 6.59
N PRO A 10 -6.81 -15.59 5.29
CA PRO A 10 -7.49 -14.71 4.34
C PRO A 10 -8.96 -14.41 4.67
N SER A 11 -9.63 -15.27 5.44
CA SER A 11 -10.99 -15.08 5.96
C SER A 11 -11.04 -14.46 7.36
N HIS A 12 -9.90 -14.10 7.94
CA HIS A 12 -9.84 -13.46 9.25
C HIS A 12 -10.31 -12.00 9.14
N PRO A 13 -11.19 -11.51 10.04
CA PRO A 13 -11.76 -10.16 9.95
C PRO A 13 -10.71 -9.04 9.99
N LEU A 14 -9.50 -9.30 10.52
CA LEU A 14 -8.37 -8.37 10.45
C LEU A 14 -8.01 -7.96 9.02
N GLN A 15 -8.26 -8.79 8.01
CA GLN A 15 -7.98 -8.46 6.61
C GLN A 15 -8.81 -7.26 6.11
N LEU A 16 -9.98 -7.01 6.70
CA LEU A 16 -10.82 -5.85 6.39
C LEU A 16 -10.14 -4.53 6.78
N ILE A 17 -9.47 -4.52 7.92
CA ILE A 17 -8.84 -3.30 8.46
C ILE A 17 -7.45 -3.13 7.87
N LEU A 18 -6.76 -4.24 7.61
CA LEU A 18 -5.35 -4.25 7.21
C LEU A 18 -5.09 -3.49 5.90
N GLY A 19 -5.97 -3.59 4.90
CA GLY A 19 -5.80 -2.88 3.63
C GLY A 19 -5.80 -1.37 3.81
N LEU A 20 -6.80 -0.85 4.53
CA LEU A 20 -6.90 0.58 4.80
C LEU A 20 -5.78 1.06 5.73
N SER A 21 -5.42 0.28 6.75
CA SER A 21 -4.30 0.63 7.64
C SER A 21 -2.96 0.69 6.92
N LEU A 22 -2.67 -0.25 6.01
CA LEU A 22 -1.46 -0.23 5.19
C LEU A 22 -1.43 1.00 4.29
N TRP A 23 -2.55 1.31 3.64
CA TRP A 23 -2.68 2.51 2.82
C TRP A 23 -2.49 3.79 3.64
N SER A 24 -3.12 3.91 4.81
CA SER A 24 -2.98 5.07 5.69
C SER A 24 -1.55 5.24 6.20
N LEU A 25 -0.90 4.15 6.60
CA LEU A 25 0.50 4.19 7.04
C LEU A 25 1.41 4.63 5.89
N TRP A 26 1.23 4.07 4.70
CA TRP A 26 1.96 4.49 3.51
C TRP A 26 1.74 5.97 3.20
N PHE A 27 0.49 6.46 3.27
CA PHE A 27 0.15 7.86 3.02
C PHE A 27 0.86 8.81 4.00
N VAL A 28 0.87 8.47 5.29
CA VAL A 28 1.57 9.25 6.33
C VAL A 28 3.08 9.26 6.08
N VAL A 29 3.67 8.11 5.75
CA VAL A 29 5.10 8.02 5.44
C VAL A 29 5.44 8.82 4.19
N LEU A 30 4.56 8.80 3.17
CA LEU A 30 4.79 9.49 1.91
C LEU A 30 4.82 11.00 2.10
N TYR A 31 3.75 11.59 2.64
CA TYR A 31 3.67 13.04 2.81
C TYR A 31 4.52 13.54 3.96
N GLY A 32 4.48 12.87 5.12
CA GLY A 32 5.29 13.26 6.27
C GLY A 32 6.78 13.09 6.02
N GLY A 33 7.19 11.99 5.38
CA GLY A 33 8.57 11.75 5.00
C GLY A 33 9.07 12.76 3.97
N LEU A 34 8.23 13.11 2.98
CA LEU A 34 8.56 14.14 1.99
C LEU A 34 8.73 15.51 2.65
N SER A 35 7.82 15.94 3.53
CA SER A 35 7.94 17.22 4.25
C SER A 35 9.23 17.32 5.06
N VAL A 36 9.57 16.27 5.81
CA VAL A 36 10.80 16.24 6.62
C VAL A 36 12.04 16.22 5.74
N ALA A 37 12.03 15.44 4.65
CA ALA A 37 13.17 15.34 3.75
C ALA A 37 13.42 16.65 2.98
N CYS A 38 12.37 17.34 2.54
CA CYS A 38 12.48 18.64 1.89
C CYS A 38 13.04 19.72 2.81
N GLU A 39 12.69 19.71 4.11
CA GLU A 39 13.23 20.66 5.10
C GLU A 39 14.71 20.39 5.41
N MET A 40 15.08 19.12 5.58
CA MET A 40 16.46 18.76 5.97
C MET A 40 17.46 18.80 4.80
N ALA A 41 17.02 18.47 3.59
CA ALA A 41 17.88 18.33 2.42
C ALA A 41 17.14 18.78 1.15
N PRO A 42 16.89 20.09 0.98
CA PRO A 42 16.19 20.61 -0.18
C PRO A 42 16.97 20.25 -1.45
N PRO A 43 16.33 19.57 -2.42
CA PRO A 43 16.97 19.19 -3.67
C PRO A 43 17.24 20.44 -4.52
N GLU A 44 18.34 20.42 -5.29
CA GLU A 44 18.58 21.49 -6.25
C GLU A 44 17.41 21.63 -7.23
N PRO A 45 16.88 22.85 -7.47
CA PRO A 45 15.72 23.08 -8.34
C PRO A 45 15.88 22.56 -9.77
N SER A 46 17.13 22.34 -10.20
CA SER A 46 17.52 21.84 -11.52
C SER A 46 17.27 20.35 -11.73
N ARG A 47 17.08 19.54 -10.67
CA ARG A 47 17.01 18.07 -10.77
C ARG A 47 15.67 17.51 -11.22
N GLY A 48 14.64 18.33 -11.38
CA GLY A 48 13.32 17.90 -11.86
C GLY A 48 12.75 16.72 -11.07
N VAL A 49 12.14 15.75 -11.75
CA VAL A 49 11.43 14.61 -11.12
C VAL A 49 12.38 13.49 -10.67
N PHE A 50 13.59 13.38 -11.25
CA PHE A 50 14.52 12.28 -10.98
C PHE A 50 15.44 12.57 -9.79
N THR A 51 14.85 12.58 -8.60
CA THR A 51 15.58 12.74 -7.33
C THR A 51 15.62 11.44 -6.54
N ALA A 52 16.59 11.31 -5.62
CA ALA A 52 16.63 10.19 -4.67
C ALA A 52 15.33 10.11 -3.84
N HIS A 53 14.74 11.25 -3.48
CA HIS A 53 13.46 11.32 -2.78
C HIS A 53 12.33 10.66 -3.57
N ASN A 54 12.12 11.07 -4.82
CA ASN A 54 11.09 10.48 -5.68
C ASN A 54 11.37 9.00 -5.97
N ALA A 55 12.64 8.59 -6.12
CA ALA A 55 12.99 7.19 -6.33
C ALA A 55 12.67 6.33 -5.09
N THR A 56 13.03 6.78 -3.89
CA THR A 56 12.74 6.08 -2.63
C THR A 56 11.24 6.00 -2.36
N LEU A 57 10.50 7.10 -2.54
CA LEU A 57 9.05 7.14 -2.37
C LEU A 57 8.33 6.31 -3.43
N GLY A 58 8.82 6.33 -4.67
CA GLY A 58 8.33 5.49 -5.76
C GLY A 58 8.50 4.00 -5.44
N LEU A 59 9.67 3.60 -4.96
CA LEU A 59 9.94 2.21 -4.54
C LEU A 59 9.04 1.78 -3.37
N LEU A 60 8.87 2.64 -2.36
CA LEU A 60 7.95 2.39 -1.25
C LEU A 60 6.50 2.21 -1.73
N SER A 61 6.08 3.03 -2.69
CA SER A 61 4.75 2.95 -3.30
C SER A 61 4.55 1.66 -4.08
N LEU A 62 5.55 1.26 -4.89
CA LEU A 62 5.53 -0.01 -5.61
C LEU A 62 5.50 -1.21 -4.65
N ALA A 63 6.29 -1.17 -3.58
CA ALA A 63 6.29 -2.22 -2.56
C ALA A 63 4.93 -2.33 -1.86
N THR A 64 4.33 -1.20 -1.49
CA THR A 64 3.00 -1.15 -0.86
C THR A 64 1.92 -1.64 -1.80
N LEU A 65 1.93 -1.21 -3.06
CA LEU A 65 1.01 -1.66 -4.08
C LEU A 65 1.14 -3.17 -4.32
N GLY A 66 2.36 -3.67 -4.46
CA GLY A 66 2.64 -5.10 -4.62
C GLY A 66 2.12 -5.93 -3.45
N LEU A 67 2.33 -5.46 -2.22
CA LEU A 67 1.80 -6.10 -1.02
C LEU A 67 0.26 -6.14 -1.03
N LEU A 68 -0.40 -5.02 -1.33
CA LEU A 68 -1.86 -4.94 -1.38
C LEU A 68 -2.44 -5.83 -2.48
N LEU A 69 -1.84 -5.87 -3.67
CA LEU A 69 -2.26 -6.74 -4.76
C LEU A 69 -2.07 -8.22 -4.41
N TRP A 70 -0.95 -8.57 -3.76
CA TRP A 70 -0.70 -9.93 -3.29
C TRP A 70 -1.72 -10.37 -2.23
N LEU A 71 -2.08 -9.49 -1.29
CA LEU A 71 -3.12 -9.75 -0.30
C LEU A 71 -4.51 -9.86 -0.94
N ALA A 72 -4.83 -8.99 -1.90
CA ALA A 72 -6.08 -9.06 -2.66
C ALA A 72 -6.20 -10.38 -3.42
N TRP A 73 -5.15 -10.80 -4.13
CA TRP A 73 -5.11 -12.10 -4.79
C TRP A 73 -5.27 -13.23 -3.78
N SER A 74 -4.53 -13.20 -2.67
CA SER A 74 -4.62 -14.23 -1.63
C SER A 74 -6.05 -14.38 -1.10
N CYS A 75 -6.76 -13.27 -0.90
CA CYS A 75 -8.16 -13.28 -0.48
C CYS A 75 -9.11 -13.78 -1.58
N LEU A 76 -8.94 -13.35 -2.84
CA LEU A 76 -9.73 -13.83 -3.99
C LEU A 76 -9.52 -15.32 -4.28
N SER A 77 -8.31 -15.82 -4.12
CA SER A 77 -8.01 -17.24 -4.32
C SER A 77 -8.61 -18.10 -3.21
N ALA A 78 -8.60 -17.59 -1.98
CA ALA A 78 -9.23 -18.24 -0.84
C ALA A 78 -10.77 -18.20 -0.92
N SER A 79 -11.38 -17.14 -1.46
CA SER A 79 -12.84 -17.04 -1.59
C SER A 79 -13.42 -18.14 -2.49
N ARG A 80 -12.70 -18.51 -3.54
CA ARG A 80 -13.07 -19.61 -4.47
C ARG A 80 -13.18 -20.99 -3.82
N ARG A 81 -12.60 -21.17 -2.63
CA ARG A 81 -12.56 -22.46 -1.90
C ARG A 81 -13.41 -22.44 -0.63
N GLN A 82 -14.09 -21.33 -0.35
CA GLN A 82 -14.86 -21.11 0.86
C GLN A 82 -16.32 -20.83 0.51
N GLU A 83 -17.20 -21.09 1.47
CA GLU A 83 -18.64 -20.80 1.35
C GLU A 83 -19.11 -19.96 2.54
N GLY A 84 -20.31 -19.37 2.41
CA GLY A 84 -20.95 -18.58 3.45
C GLY A 84 -20.12 -17.36 3.90
N VAL A 85 -20.06 -17.14 5.22
CA VAL A 85 -19.43 -15.96 5.83
C VAL A 85 -17.94 -15.85 5.48
N ALA A 86 -17.24 -16.97 5.40
CA ALA A 86 -15.80 -16.96 5.12
C ALA A 86 -15.49 -16.51 3.68
N CYS A 87 -16.35 -16.91 2.72
CA CYS A 87 -16.29 -16.42 1.34
C CYS A 87 -16.55 -14.91 1.30
N TYR A 88 -17.62 -14.44 1.95
CA TYR A 88 -17.96 -13.02 2.03
C TYR A 88 -16.82 -12.18 2.61
N LEU A 89 -16.26 -12.57 3.76
CA LEU A 89 -15.15 -11.86 4.41
C LEU A 89 -13.93 -11.77 3.49
N SER A 90 -13.56 -12.85 2.83
CA SER A 90 -12.43 -12.87 1.90
C SER A 90 -12.68 -12.00 0.65
N MET A 91 -13.89 -11.98 0.10
CA MET A 91 -14.23 -11.11 -1.02
C MET A 91 -14.22 -9.63 -0.66
N VAL A 92 -14.84 -9.25 0.46
CA VAL A 92 -14.85 -7.86 0.91
C VAL A 92 -13.43 -7.38 1.24
N SER A 93 -12.64 -8.23 1.89
CA SER A 93 -11.23 -7.92 2.17
C SER A 93 -10.42 -7.75 0.88
N ALA A 94 -10.64 -8.58 -0.13
CA ALA A 94 -10.00 -8.39 -1.44
C ALA A 94 -10.37 -7.05 -2.08
N GLY A 95 -11.65 -6.68 -2.04
CA GLY A 95 -12.13 -5.40 -2.54
C GLY A 95 -11.48 -4.22 -1.83
N LEU A 96 -11.34 -4.28 -0.50
CA LEU A 96 -10.67 -3.26 0.29
C LEU A 96 -9.19 -3.14 -0.05
N HIS A 97 -8.47 -4.26 -0.20
CA HIS A 97 -7.06 -4.25 -0.62
C HIS A 97 -6.88 -3.64 -2.02
N LEU A 98 -7.79 -3.93 -2.96
CA LEU A 98 -7.78 -3.34 -4.30
C LEU A 98 -8.10 -1.84 -4.27
N PHE A 99 -9.08 -1.42 -3.48
CA PHE A 99 -9.42 -0.01 -3.30
C PHE A 99 -8.24 0.78 -2.72
N SER A 100 -7.62 0.24 -1.67
CA SER A 100 -6.38 0.77 -1.09
C SER A 100 -5.25 0.83 -2.10
N GLY A 101 -5.06 -0.21 -2.91
CA GLY A 101 -4.05 -0.24 -3.98
C GLY A 101 -4.31 0.83 -5.05
N GLY A 102 -5.57 1.04 -5.43
CA GLY A 102 -5.98 2.13 -6.31
C GLY A 102 -5.65 3.49 -5.71
N GLY A 103 -5.86 3.67 -4.41
CA GLY A 103 -5.44 4.85 -3.67
C GLY A 103 -3.93 5.11 -3.75
N VAL A 104 -3.09 4.07 -3.61
CA VAL A 104 -1.63 4.19 -3.79
C VAL A 104 -1.28 4.69 -5.18
N VAL A 105 -1.91 4.16 -6.22
CA VAL A 105 -1.64 4.58 -7.61
C VAL A 105 -2.03 6.03 -7.85
N VAL A 106 -3.24 6.42 -7.43
CA VAL A 106 -3.76 7.78 -7.66
C VAL A 106 -2.97 8.80 -6.87
N VAL A 107 -2.72 8.55 -5.58
CA VAL A 107 -1.99 9.47 -4.69
C VAL A 107 -0.48 9.48 -5.00
N GLY A 108 0.07 8.38 -5.49
CA GLY A 108 1.47 8.28 -5.89
C GLY A 108 1.77 8.87 -7.27
N LEU A 109 0.76 9.10 -8.12
CA LEU A 109 0.93 9.64 -9.48
C LEU A 109 1.72 10.96 -9.54
N PRO A 110 1.52 11.93 -8.63
CA PRO A 110 2.31 13.16 -8.58
C PRO A 110 3.82 12.94 -8.47
N LEU A 111 4.29 11.84 -7.88
CA LEU A 111 5.73 11.51 -7.79
C LEU A 111 6.39 11.35 -9.17
N LEU A 112 5.61 11.07 -10.21
CA LEU A 112 6.07 10.90 -11.59
C LEU A 112 5.97 12.19 -12.42
N MET A 113 5.23 13.18 -11.93
CA MET A 113 4.86 14.38 -12.70
C MET A 113 5.45 15.66 -12.09
N LEU A 114 5.64 15.72 -10.77
CA LEU A 114 6.08 16.89 -10.04
C LEU A 114 7.44 16.69 -9.35
N PRO A 115 8.24 17.77 -9.21
CA PRO A 115 9.38 17.77 -8.32
C PRO A 115 8.93 17.51 -6.87
N PRO A 116 9.78 16.86 -6.05
CA PRO A 116 9.44 16.42 -4.69
C PRO A 116 9.14 17.58 -3.72
N CYS A 117 9.79 18.72 -3.91
CA CYS A 117 9.66 19.89 -3.04
C CYS A 117 9.19 21.06 -3.90
N LEU A 118 8.11 21.71 -3.46
CA LEU A 118 7.58 22.94 -4.04
C LEU A 118 7.89 24.10 -3.09
#